data_AF-A0A4S2RFP4-F1
#
_entry.id   AF-A0A4S2RFP4-F1
#
_cell.length_a   1.000
_cell.length_b   1.000
_cell.length_c   1.000
_cell.angle_alpha   90.00
_cell.angle_beta   90.00
_cell.angle_gamma   90.00
#
_symmetry.space_group_name_H-M   'P 1'
#
loop_
_entity.id
_entity.type
_entity.pdbx_description
1 polymer ?
#
loop_
_entity_poly.entity_id
_entity_poly.type
_entity_poly.pdbx_seq_one_letter_code
_entity_poly.pdbx_strand_id
1 'polypeptide(L)'
;MPKKRPQTKAGKQQLKDAEIPVVGAREPCPCGSGRRYKACHGRAAAQAVTELVQRPFEGLAGECDWVALRELVPAATAELTLKGGLPEGVPSVTLATVLPMAWPALRREDGSVLLALQNDTSSGDLSRDLADTLQRALEAEPGSPVAARRVPADGPRLQDLLDAGAPFAPVVHSGFEFWVPDAENATAEVTASLERANDAAIPTVLLSGVDAAYWCETPEKNHLRWVMPYAEEQLLDALARLHAAGDSSLGEGTRLVGSFRAHGLMVPVWDLPSAMGAEECEKPAAAFAERLTTALASDAPLTAEERRARGGLTNRQVTLS
;
A
#
# COMPACT_ATOMS: atom_id res chain seq x y z
N MET A 1 1.10 71.21 19.36
CA MET A 1 1.97 70.02 19.29
C MET A 1 1.79 69.16 20.53
N PRO A 2 1.24 67.95 20.40
CA PRO A 2 1.55 66.85 21.31
C PRO A 2 2.22 65.71 20.52
N LYS A 3 3.45 65.37 20.92
CA LYS A 3 4.26 64.29 20.33
C LYS A 3 3.60 62.94 20.63
N LYS A 4 3.24 62.18 19.59
CA LYS A 4 2.93 60.74 19.72
C LYS A 4 4.19 60.01 20.19
N ARG A 5 4.14 59.41 21.39
CA ARG A 5 5.15 58.47 21.88
C ARG A 5 5.21 57.25 20.96
N PRO A 6 6.40 56.71 20.63
CA PRO A 6 6.50 55.46 19.92
C PRO A 6 6.13 54.31 20.87
N GLN A 7 5.07 53.55 20.55
CA GLN A 7 4.82 52.27 21.20
C GLN A 7 5.91 51.29 20.73
N THR A 8 6.82 50.96 21.64
CA THR A 8 7.73 49.82 21.53
C THR A 8 6.90 48.55 21.37
N LYS A 9 6.99 47.90 20.20
CA LYS A 9 6.51 46.51 20.02
C LYS A 9 7.31 45.64 20.99
N ALA A 10 6.66 45.19 22.06
CA ALA A 10 7.19 44.15 22.91
C ALA A 10 7.43 42.91 22.04
N GLY A 11 8.69 42.49 21.90
CA GLY A 11 9.03 41.24 21.25
C GLY A 11 8.42 40.10 22.05
N LYS A 12 7.51 39.33 21.43
CA LYS A 12 7.04 38.07 22.02
C LYS A 12 8.28 37.20 22.23
N GLN A 13 8.50 36.79 23.48
CA GLN A 13 9.57 35.86 23.84
C GLN A 13 9.47 34.62 22.95
N GLN A 14 10.54 34.36 22.20
CA GLN A 14 10.70 33.11 21.47
C GLN A 14 10.91 32.01 22.51
N LEU A 15 10.01 31.02 22.54
CA LEU A 15 10.24 29.77 23.26
C LEU A 15 11.39 29.07 22.53
N LYS A 16 12.59 29.11 23.09
CA LYS A 16 13.79 28.55 22.45
C LYS A 16 14.10 27.13 22.89
N ASP A 17 13.54 26.64 24.01
CA ASP A 17 13.96 25.39 24.64
C ASP A 17 12.80 24.48 25.14
N ALA A 18 11.58 24.66 24.64
CA ALA A 18 10.46 23.76 24.94
C ALA A 18 10.02 23.04 23.66
N GLU A 19 9.56 21.79 23.77
CA GLU A 19 8.89 21.07 22.68
C GLU A 19 7.76 21.95 22.12
N ILE A 20 7.94 22.45 20.90
CA ILE A 20 6.95 23.31 20.24
C ILE A 20 5.79 22.42 19.80
N PRO A 21 4.55 22.67 20.28
CA PRO A 21 3.40 21.86 19.91
C PRO A 21 3.25 21.73 18.40
N VAL A 22 2.95 20.52 17.94
CA VAL A 22 2.69 20.25 16.52
C VAL A 22 1.34 20.86 16.15
N VAL A 23 1.32 21.69 15.10
CA VAL A 23 0.12 22.34 14.58
C VAL A 23 0.04 22.19 13.06
N GLY A 24 -1.07 22.62 12.44
CA GLY A 24 -1.29 22.49 11.01
C GLY A 24 -0.17 23.15 10.18
N ALA A 25 0.20 22.54 9.05
CA ALA A 25 1.36 22.98 8.26
C ALA A 25 1.29 24.45 7.79
N ARG A 26 0.08 24.98 7.57
CA ARG A 26 -0.16 26.37 7.16
C ARG A 26 -0.40 27.33 8.33
N GLU A 27 -0.54 26.81 9.56
CA GLU A 27 -0.81 27.60 10.75
C GLU A 27 0.46 28.31 11.24
N PRO A 28 0.32 29.41 12.02
CA PRO A 28 1.46 30.08 12.64
C PRO A 28 2.22 29.14 13.57
N CYS A 29 3.56 29.13 13.49
CA CYS A 29 4.38 28.29 14.36
C CYS A 29 4.26 28.75 15.83
N PRO A 30 3.96 27.84 16.80
CA PRO A 30 3.76 28.22 18.20
C PRO A 30 5.00 28.81 18.89
N CYS A 31 6.19 28.68 18.30
CA CYS A 31 7.43 29.27 18.82
C CYS A 31 7.48 30.81 18.80
N GLY A 32 6.45 31.47 18.24
CA GLY A 32 6.39 32.93 18.16
C GLY A 32 7.28 33.54 17.07
N SER A 33 7.86 32.73 16.17
CA SER A 33 8.72 33.20 15.07
C SER A 33 8.00 34.02 13.99
N GLY A 34 6.66 34.02 13.99
CA GLY A 34 5.84 34.62 12.93
C GLY A 34 5.87 33.86 11.60
N ARG A 35 6.64 32.76 11.50
CA ARG A 35 6.66 31.87 10.33
C ARG A 35 5.52 30.86 10.41
N ARG A 36 5.07 30.35 9.25
CA ARG A 36 4.20 29.17 9.19
C ARG A 36 4.93 27.94 9.76
N TYR A 37 4.21 27.03 10.39
CA TYR A 37 4.79 25.85 11.05
C TYR A 37 5.69 25.06 10.10
N LYS A 38 5.25 24.79 8.86
CA LYS A 38 6.06 24.08 7.85
C LYS A 38 7.38 24.75 7.46
N ALA A 39 7.50 26.06 7.62
CA ALA A 39 8.70 26.83 7.28
C ALA A 39 9.58 27.12 8.50
N CYS A 40 9.26 26.50 9.65
CA CYS A 40 9.96 26.62 10.92
C CYS A 40 10.16 25.21 11.51
N HIS A 41 9.55 24.91 12.65
CA HIS A 41 9.71 23.64 13.35
C HIS A 41 9.07 22.44 12.64
N GLY A 42 8.16 22.68 11.69
CA GLY A 42 7.60 21.64 10.82
C GLY A 42 8.43 21.35 9.56
N ARG A 43 9.64 21.93 9.41
CA ARG A 43 10.44 21.86 8.17
C ARG A 43 11.00 20.48 7.89
N ALA A 44 11.63 19.84 8.88
CA ALA A 44 12.16 18.48 8.73
C ALA A 44 11.04 17.52 8.32
N ALA A 45 9.92 17.59 9.03
CA ALA A 45 8.78 16.76 8.72
C ALA A 45 8.06 17.16 7.40
N ALA A 46 8.23 18.39 6.89
CA ALA A 46 7.76 18.77 5.56
C ALA A 46 8.69 18.23 4.46
N GLN A 47 10.00 18.16 4.73
CA GLN A 47 10.97 17.52 3.85
C GLN A 47 10.79 16.00 3.80
N ALA A 48 10.51 15.35 4.94
CA ALA A 48 10.19 13.92 5.00
C ALA A 48 8.91 13.55 4.23
N VAL A 49 7.93 14.47 4.16
CA VAL A 49 6.76 14.31 3.27
C VAL A 49 7.13 14.47 1.80
N THR A 50 8.23 15.19 1.50
CA THR A 50 8.69 15.44 0.12
C THR A 50 9.62 14.31 -0.39
N GLU A 51 10.32 13.61 0.50
CA GLU A 51 11.17 12.47 0.16
C GLU A 51 10.32 11.20 0.04
N LEU A 52 9.67 11.06 -1.12
CA LEU A 52 8.84 9.91 -1.45
C LEU A 52 9.70 8.68 -1.70
N VAL A 53 9.64 7.71 -0.79
CA VAL A 53 10.26 6.39 -0.93
C VAL A 53 9.48 5.61 -1.99
N GLN A 54 10.14 5.34 -3.13
CA GLN A 54 9.48 4.73 -4.28
C GLN A 54 9.08 3.27 -4.04
N ARG A 55 9.91 2.50 -3.33
CA ARG A 55 9.67 1.08 -3.00
C ARG A 55 9.59 0.86 -1.48
N PRO A 56 8.48 1.26 -0.84
CA PRO A 56 8.35 1.17 0.62
C PRO A 56 8.46 -0.27 1.15
N PHE A 57 8.09 -1.27 0.35
CA PHE A 57 8.06 -2.67 0.78
C PHE A 57 9.28 -3.49 0.35
N GLU A 58 10.25 -2.89 -0.35
CA GLU A 58 11.48 -3.57 -0.76
C GLU A 58 12.18 -4.23 0.45
N GLY A 59 12.53 -5.50 0.31
CA GLY A 59 13.16 -6.30 1.36
C GLY A 59 12.19 -7.02 2.31
N LEU A 60 10.88 -6.81 2.20
CA LEU A 60 9.89 -7.65 2.88
C LEU A 60 9.62 -8.94 2.09
N ALA A 61 9.35 -10.03 2.80
CA ALA A 61 8.83 -11.25 2.20
C ALA A 61 7.47 -10.95 1.54
N GLY A 62 7.26 -11.48 0.32
CA GLY A 62 6.03 -11.25 -0.44
C GLY A 62 5.82 -9.78 -0.86
N GLU A 63 6.88 -9.02 -1.17
CA GLU A 63 6.79 -7.60 -1.56
C GLU A 63 5.66 -7.31 -2.59
N CYS A 64 5.52 -8.16 -3.60
CA CYS A 64 4.50 -8.02 -4.63
C CYS A 64 3.08 -8.10 -4.04
N ASP A 65 2.85 -8.94 -3.04
CA ASP A 65 1.57 -9.04 -2.35
C ASP A 65 1.31 -7.83 -1.44
N TRP A 66 2.33 -7.25 -0.81
CA TRP A 66 2.15 -5.97 -0.10
C TRP A 66 1.64 -4.87 -1.03
N VAL A 67 2.21 -4.77 -2.24
CA VAL A 67 1.74 -3.81 -3.25
C VAL A 67 0.32 -4.15 -3.72
N ALA A 68 0.01 -5.43 -3.94
CA ALA A 68 -1.33 -5.85 -4.35
C ALA A 68 -2.39 -5.56 -3.29
N LEU A 69 -2.13 -5.92 -2.04
CA LEU A 69 -3.04 -5.67 -0.91
C LEU A 69 -3.19 -4.17 -0.66
N ARG A 70 -2.18 -3.35 -0.98
CA ARG A 70 -2.24 -1.91 -0.82
C ARG A 70 -3.08 -1.23 -1.91
N GLU A 71 -3.03 -1.69 -3.14
CA GLU A 71 -3.59 -0.93 -4.27
C GLU A 71 -4.73 -1.62 -5.02
N LEU A 72 -4.86 -2.95 -4.92
CA LEU A 72 -5.66 -3.75 -5.86
C LEU A 72 -6.70 -4.63 -5.16
N VAL A 73 -6.35 -5.22 -4.03
CA VAL A 73 -7.18 -6.23 -3.36
C VAL A 73 -8.10 -5.57 -2.34
N PRO A 74 -9.42 -5.71 -2.46
CA PRO A 74 -10.34 -5.01 -1.56
C PRO A 74 -10.35 -5.62 -0.15
N ALA A 75 -10.46 -6.94 -0.05
CA ALA A 75 -10.64 -7.64 1.22
C ALA A 75 -9.63 -8.77 1.33
N ALA A 76 -8.56 -8.55 2.12
CA ALA A 76 -7.59 -9.58 2.42
C ALA A 76 -6.93 -9.36 3.80
N THR A 77 -6.41 -10.44 4.35
CA THR A 77 -5.61 -10.42 5.58
C THR A 77 -4.31 -11.19 5.40
N ALA A 78 -3.28 -10.87 6.17
CA ALA A 78 -2.06 -11.66 6.26
C ALA A 78 -1.54 -11.66 7.70
N GLU A 79 -1.16 -12.82 8.23
CA GLU A 79 -0.53 -12.88 9.55
C GLU A 79 0.89 -12.30 9.48
N LEU A 80 1.25 -11.47 10.47
CA LEU A 80 2.56 -10.83 10.55
C LEU A 80 3.37 -11.43 11.69
N THR A 81 4.55 -11.94 11.36
CA THR A 81 5.51 -12.41 12.36
C THR A 81 6.43 -11.26 12.77
N LEU A 82 6.38 -10.87 14.05
CA LEU A 82 7.27 -9.85 14.59
C LEU A 82 8.66 -10.40 14.85
N LYS A 83 9.67 -9.60 14.51
CA LYS A 83 11.05 -9.84 14.90
C LYS A 83 11.16 -9.73 16.43
N GLY A 84 11.65 -10.80 17.05
CA GLY A 84 11.77 -10.88 18.52
C GLY A 84 10.54 -11.44 19.22
N GLY A 85 9.51 -11.87 18.47
CA GLY A 85 8.30 -12.47 19.03
C GLY A 85 7.24 -11.45 19.43
N LEU A 86 6.08 -11.95 19.82
CA LEU A 86 4.95 -11.13 20.25
C LEU A 86 5.16 -10.62 21.69
N PRO A 87 4.87 -9.33 21.98
CA PRO A 87 4.87 -8.82 23.34
C PRO A 87 3.85 -9.52 24.24
N GLU A 88 4.05 -9.43 25.56
CA GLU A 88 3.09 -9.93 26.54
C GLU A 88 1.69 -9.30 26.30
N GLY A 89 0.65 -10.13 26.34
CA GLY A 89 -0.73 -9.71 26.10
C GLY A 89 -1.10 -9.49 24.62
N VAL A 90 -0.19 -9.72 23.67
CA VAL A 90 -0.48 -9.72 22.22
C VAL A 90 -0.49 -11.17 21.72
N PRO A 91 -1.65 -11.79 21.45
CA PRO A 91 -1.73 -13.15 20.94
C PRO A 91 -1.44 -13.26 19.43
N SER A 92 -1.65 -12.19 18.67
CA SER A 92 -1.40 -12.16 17.22
C SER A 92 -1.33 -10.73 16.65
N VAL A 93 -0.68 -10.61 15.50
CA VAL A 93 -0.69 -9.40 14.65
C VAL A 93 -1.12 -9.80 13.24
N THR A 94 -2.19 -9.19 12.76
CA THR A 94 -2.75 -9.47 11.43
C THR A 94 -2.81 -8.17 10.63
N LEU A 95 -2.21 -8.18 9.44
CA LEU A 95 -2.44 -7.16 8.43
C LEU A 95 -3.84 -7.36 7.85
N ALA A 96 -4.57 -6.27 7.62
CA ALA A 96 -5.80 -6.23 6.85
C ALA A 96 -5.67 -5.17 5.75
N THR A 97 -6.33 -5.37 4.60
CA THR A 97 -6.39 -4.35 3.54
C THR A 97 -6.96 -3.05 4.10
N VAL A 98 -8.13 -3.10 4.73
CA VAL A 98 -8.77 -1.96 5.40
C VAL A 98 -9.50 -2.43 6.66
N LEU A 99 -9.69 -1.51 7.60
CA LEU A 99 -10.45 -1.72 8.84
C LEU A 99 -11.70 -0.83 8.87
N PRO A 100 -12.70 -1.14 9.72
CA PRO A 100 -13.87 -0.29 9.89
C PRO A 100 -13.46 1.16 10.17
N MET A 101 -14.24 2.10 9.62
CA MET A 101 -14.01 3.55 9.82
C MET A 101 -12.63 4.05 9.37
N ALA A 102 -11.91 3.28 8.53
CA ALA A 102 -10.55 3.57 8.09
C ALA A 102 -9.58 3.80 9.27
N TRP A 103 -9.71 2.99 10.34
CA TRP A 103 -8.73 3.02 11.42
C TRP A 103 -7.38 2.46 10.95
N PRO A 104 -6.26 3.16 11.22
CA PRO A 104 -4.91 2.66 10.96
C PRO A 104 -4.60 1.32 11.61
N ALA A 105 -5.06 1.12 12.84
CA ALA A 105 -4.97 -0.16 13.51
C ALA A 105 -6.05 -0.27 14.59
N LEU A 106 -6.32 -1.49 15.03
CA LEU A 106 -7.23 -1.80 16.12
C LEU A 106 -6.59 -2.83 17.04
N ARG A 107 -6.51 -2.51 18.34
CA ARG A 107 -6.26 -3.51 19.37
C ARG A 107 -7.61 -4.07 19.81
N ARG A 108 -7.87 -5.35 19.56
CA ARG A 108 -9.12 -6.02 19.91
C ARG A 108 -9.21 -6.30 21.41
N GLU A 109 -10.41 -6.63 21.89
CA GLU A 109 -10.66 -6.97 23.30
C GLU A 109 -9.89 -8.21 23.76
N ASP A 110 -9.69 -9.19 22.86
CA ASP A 110 -8.87 -10.37 23.11
C ASP A 110 -7.35 -10.11 23.09
N GLY A 111 -6.96 -8.85 22.84
CA GLY A 111 -5.58 -8.42 22.74
C GLY A 111 -4.95 -8.61 21.37
N SER A 112 -5.61 -9.20 20.38
CA SER A 112 -5.06 -9.30 19.02
C SER A 112 -4.95 -7.92 18.35
N VAL A 113 -3.96 -7.75 17.48
CA VAL A 113 -3.73 -6.50 16.74
C VAL A 113 -4.13 -6.69 15.28
N LEU A 114 -4.94 -5.76 14.77
CA LEU A 114 -5.13 -5.57 13.34
C LEU A 114 -4.43 -4.30 12.86
N LEU A 115 -3.65 -4.40 11.78
CA LEU A 115 -2.99 -3.28 11.11
C LEU A 115 -3.60 -3.08 9.73
N ALA A 116 -4.13 -1.90 9.43
CA ALA A 116 -4.74 -1.61 8.13
C ALA A 116 -3.71 -1.06 7.14
N LEU A 117 -3.67 -1.66 5.94
CA LEU A 117 -2.73 -1.32 4.90
C LEU A 117 -3.17 -0.12 4.05
N GLN A 118 -4.44 0.00 3.72
CA GLN A 118 -5.03 1.00 2.81
C GLN A 118 -5.46 2.27 3.56
N ASN A 119 -4.51 2.90 4.25
CA ASN A 119 -4.71 4.20 4.91
C ASN A 119 -3.95 5.34 4.21
N ASP A 120 -4.39 6.56 4.45
CA ASP A 120 -3.63 7.74 4.03
C ASP A 120 -2.26 7.75 4.68
N THR A 121 -1.22 8.01 3.88
CA THR A 121 0.15 8.17 4.39
C THR A 121 0.35 9.58 4.93
N SER A 122 1.00 9.66 6.08
CA SER A 122 1.39 10.93 6.70
C SER A 122 2.82 11.33 6.36
N SER A 123 3.62 10.39 5.82
CA SER A 123 4.98 10.59 5.34
C SER A 123 5.15 10.14 3.88
N GLY A 124 6.34 10.34 3.31
CA GLY A 124 6.71 9.79 2.01
C GLY A 124 7.12 8.31 2.06
N ASP A 125 7.06 7.63 3.21
CA ASP A 125 7.51 6.24 3.40
C ASP A 125 6.42 5.41 4.09
N LEU A 126 5.60 4.71 3.28
CA LEU A 126 4.48 3.90 3.76
C LEU A 126 4.92 2.81 4.74
N SER A 127 6.13 2.26 4.58
CA SER A 127 6.64 1.24 5.52
C SER A 127 6.94 1.83 6.90
N ARG A 128 7.43 3.08 6.95
CA ARG A 128 7.62 3.80 8.22
C ARG A 128 6.29 4.13 8.89
N ASP A 129 5.31 4.53 8.09
CA ASP A 129 3.97 4.86 8.60
C ASP A 129 3.28 3.64 9.24
N LEU A 130 3.40 2.48 8.59
CA LEU A 130 2.90 1.22 9.11
C LEU A 130 3.66 0.75 10.34
N ALA A 131 4.99 0.93 10.38
CA ALA A 131 5.81 0.59 11.54
C ALA A 131 5.45 1.41 12.79
N ASP A 132 5.27 2.73 12.64
CA ASP A 132 4.81 3.61 13.73
C ASP A 132 3.44 3.17 14.25
N THR A 133 2.52 2.89 13.33
CA THR A 133 1.16 2.46 13.66
C THR A 133 1.17 1.12 14.38
N LEU A 134 1.96 0.17 13.91
CA LEU A 134 2.12 -1.15 14.52
C LEU A 134 2.65 -1.05 15.95
N GLN A 135 3.72 -0.30 16.18
CA GLN A 135 4.28 -0.12 17.53
C GLN A 135 3.25 0.43 18.51
N ARG A 136 2.47 1.43 18.08
CA ARG A 136 1.41 2.00 18.91
C ARG A 136 0.27 1.02 19.17
N ALA A 137 -0.06 0.16 18.20
CA ALA A 137 -1.08 -0.87 18.38
C ALA A 137 -0.63 -1.96 19.37
N LEU A 138 0.66 -2.28 19.40
CA LEU A 138 1.24 -3.24 20.35
C LEU A 138 1.20 -2.73 21.81
N GLU A 139 1.25 -1.40 22.00
CA GLU A 139 1.18 -0.75 23.31
C GLU A 139 -0.24 -0.27 23.70
N ALA A 140 -1.19 -0.30 22.77
CA ALA A 140 -2.56 0.14 23.03
C ALA A 140 -3.31 -0.82 23.96
N GLU A 141 -4.22 -0.26 24.76
CA GLU A 141 -5.12 -1.05 25.61
C GLU A 141 -6.08 -1.89 24.74
N PRO A 142 -6.38 -3.15 25.13
CA PRO A 142 -7.40 -3.97 24.49
C PRO A 142 -8.72 -3.24 24.28
N GLY A 143 -9.31 -3.38 23.09
CA GLY A 143 -10.54 -2.70 22.68
C GLY A 143 -10.36 -1.29 22.11
N SER A 144 -9.12 -0.81 21.92
CA SER A 144 -8.85 0.57 21.48
C SER A 144 -8.42 0.68 20.02
N PRO A 145 -9.03 1.58 19.22
CA PRO A 145 -8.51 1.92 17.90
C PRO A 145 -7.27 2.83 18.01
N VAL A 146 -6.37 2.72 17.03
CA VAL A 146 -5.19 3.59 16.92
C VAL A 146 -5.47 4.71 15.92
N ALA A 147 -5.50 5.95 16.40
CA ALA A 147 -5.73 7.11 15.55
C ALA A 147 -4.54 7.41 14.62
N ALA A 148 -4.83 7.90 13.41
CA ALA A 148 -3.82 8.40 12.49
C ALA A 148 -3.04 9.56 13.12
N ARG A 149 -1.73 9.61 12.86
CA ARG A 149 -0.88 10.73 13.29
C ARG A 149 0.21 10.96 12.27
N ARG A 150 0.94 12.07 12.45
CA ARG A 150 2.16 12.32 11.71
C ARG A 150 3.32 11.48 12.26
N VAL A 151 3.97 10.74 11.39
CA VAL A 151 5.08 9.86 11.75
C VAL A 151 6.41 10.62 11.84
N PRO A 152 7.25 10.37 12.87
CA PRO A 152 8.61 10.91 12.96
C PRO A 152 9.49 10.45 11.77
N ALA A 153 10.31 11.35 11.25
CA ALA A 153 11.15 11.06 10.08
C ALA A 153 12.26 10.03 10.34
N ASP A 154 12.60 9.81 11.61
CA ASP A 154 13.66 8.92 12.10
C ASP A 154 13.13 7.62 12.72
N GLY A 155 11.83 7.36 12.63
CA GLY A 155 11.22 6.10 13.10
C GLY A 155 11.70 4.86 12.32
N PRO A 156 11.51 3.64 12.85
CA PRO A 156 11.85 2.42 12.11
C PRO A 156 10.92 2.18 10.91
N ARG A 157 11.31 1.28 10.02
CA ARG A 157 10.45 0.76 8.94
C ARG A 157 9.95 -0.65 9.30
N LEU A 158 8.96 -1.18 8.56
CA LEU A 158 8.47 -2.55 8.80
C LEU A 158 9.59 -3.60 8.68
N GLN A 159 10.57 -3.36 7.82
CA GLN A 159 11.75 -4.21 7.66
C GLN A 159 12.55 -4.38 8.96
N ASP A 160 12.48 -3.40 9.87
CA ASP A 160 13.15 -3.46 11.17
C ASP A 160 12.34 -4.25 12.22
N LEU A 161 11.02 -4.36 12.02
CA LEU A 161 10.07 -4.90 12.99
C LEU A 161 9.56 -6.30 12.65
N LEU A 162 9.55 -6.69 11.37
CA LEU A 162 9.04 -7.99 10.92
C LEU A 162 10.19 -9.00 10.76
N ASP A 163 9.89 -10.27 10.99
CA ASP A 163 10.81 -11.37 10.69
C ASP A 163 10.88 -11.59 9.17
N ALA A 164 12.01 -11.23 8.56
CA ALA A 164 12.24 -11.38 7.13
C ALA A 164 12.30 -12.85 6.66
N GLY A 165 12.48 -13.81 7.57
CA GLY A 165 12.46 -15.24 7.27
C GLY A 165 11.07 -15.87 7.32
N ALA A 166 10.08 -15.17 7.88
CA ALA A 166 8.72 -15.66 7.95
C ALA A 166 8.00 -15.51 6.59
N PRO A 167 7.20 -16.50 6.17
CA PRO A 167 6.41 -16.38 4.95
C PRO A 167 5.35 -15.29 5.11
N PHE A 168 5.10 -14.55 4.03
CA PHE A 168 3.96 -13.65 3.92
C PHE A 168 2.89 -14.32 3.05
N ALA A 169 1.77 -14.73 3.65
CA ALA A 169 0.73 -15.52 3.00
C ALA A 169 -0.63 -14.79 3.10
N PRO A 170 -1.01 -14.00 2.07
CA PRO A 170 -2.32 -13.37 2.03
C PRO A 170 -3.46 -14.38 1.94
N VAL A 171 -4.53 -14.08 2.65
CA VAL A 171 -5.84 -14.73 2.53
C VAL A 171 -6.81 -13.70 1.99
N VAL A 172 -7.31 -13.92 0.77
CA VAL A 172 -8.33 -13.08 0.14
C VAL A 172 -9.71 -13.54 0.59
N HIS A 173 -10.54 -12.58 0.98
CA HIS A 173 -11.89 -12.82 1.48
C HIS A 173 -12.93 -12.35 0.45
N SER A 174 -14.10 -12.97 0.44
CA SER A 174 -15.24 -12.52 -0.38
C SER A 174 -15.84 -11.20 0.12
N GLY A 175 -15.58 -10.85 1.37
CA GLY A 175 -16.09 -9.68 2.04
C GLY A 175 -15.26 -9.34 3.28
N PHE A 176 -15.78 -8.44 4.10
CA PHE A 176 -15.08 -7.87 5.25
C PHE A 176 -15.45 -8.53 6.59
N GLU A 177 -15.99 -9.75 6.56
CA GLU A 177 -16.46 -10.47 7.76
C GLU A 177 -15.35 -10.65 8.81
N PHE A 178 -14.09 -10.68 8.38
CA PHE A 178 -12.92 -10.71 9.26
C PHE A 178 -12.81 -9.50 10.20
N TRP A 179 -13.56 -8.41 9.97
CA TRP A 179 -13.63 -7.26 10.88
C TRP A 179 -14.24 -7.63 12.23
N VAL A 180 -15.22 -8.53 12.22
CA VAL A 180 -16.06 -8.81 13.38
C VAL A 180 -15.95 -10.30 13.74
N PRO A 181 -15.07 -10.67 14.70
CA PRO A 181 -14.93 -12.06 15.13
C PRO A 181 -16.24 -12.62 15.71
N ASP A 182 -17.06 -11.74 16.29
CA ASP A 182 -18.37 -12.06 16.86
C ASP A 182 -19.42 -11.07 16.34
N ALA A 183 -20.10 -11.47 15.26
CA ALA A 183 -21.11 -10.66 14.58
C ALA A 183 -22.30 -10.28 15.48
N GLU A 184 -22.58 -11.06 16.53
CA GLU A 184 -23.69 -10.80 17.45
C GLU A 184 -23.44 -9.59 18.36
N ASN A 185 -22.17 -9.23 18.56
CA ASN A 185 -21.73 -8.12 19.40
C ASN A 185 -21.28 -6.88 18.59
N ALA A 186 -21.50 -6.86 17.27
CA ALA A 186 -21.15 -5.73 16.41
C ALA A 186 -21.98 -4.48 16.75
N THR A 187 -21.35 -3.31 16.80
CA THR A 187 -22.10 -2.05 16.89
C THR A 187 -22.78 -1.73 15.55
N ALA A 188 -23.91 -1.02 15.59
CA ALA A 188 -24.64 -0.63 14.38
C ALA A 188 -23.78 0.15 13.37
N GLU A 189 -22.82 0.94 13.87
CA GLU A 189 -21.88 1.68 13.02
C GLU A 189 -20.92 0.75 12.27
N VAL A 190 -20.39 -0.28 12.95
CA VAL A 190 -19.53 -1.30 12.35
C VAL A 190 -20.32 -2.11 11.31
N THR A 191 -21.55 -2.52 11.62
CA THR A 191 -22.42 -3.23 10.67
C THR A 191 -22.70 -2.40 9.42
N ALA A 192 -23.05 -1.12 9.57
CA ALA A 192 -23.29 -0.25 8.43
C ALA A 192 -22.01 0.03 7.61
N SER A 193 -20.83 0.07 8.27
CA SER A 193 -19.54 0.17 7.57
C SER A 193 -19.24 -1.11 6.79
N LEU A 194 -19.57 -2.27 7.34
CA LEU A 194 -19.37 -3.58 6.71
C LEU A 194 -20.21 -3.71 5.44
N GLU A 195 -21.50 -3.40 5.51
CA GLU A 195 -22.42 -3.43 4.36
C GLU A 195 -21.90 -2.56 3.22
N ARG A 196 -21.53 -1.30 3.51
CA ARG A 196 -20.97 -0.39 2.50
C ARG A 196 -19.68 -0.89 1.88
N ALA A 197 -18.82 -1.53 2.68
CA ALA A 197 -17.56 -2.07 2.20
C ALA A 197 -17.79 -3.28 1.29
N ASN A 198 -18.69 -4.19 1.66
CA ASN A 198 -19.07 -5.35 0.86
C ASN A 198 -19.74 -4.94 -0.46
N ASP A 199 -20.63 -3.94 -0.47
CA ASP A 199 -21.28 -3.43 -1.69
C ASP A 199 -20.27 -2.84 -2.71
N ALA A 200 -19.15 -2.32 -2.22
CA ALA A 200 -18.09 -1.73 -3.05
C ALA A 200 -16.99 -2.75 -3.43
N ALA A 201 -16.97 -3.93 -2.83
CA ALA A 201 -15.91 -4.91 -3.02
C ALA A 201 -16.01 -5.58 -4.39
N ILE A 202 -14.91 -5.56 -5.12
CA ILE A 202 -14.77 -6.31 -6.37
C ILE A 202 -14.38 -7.76 -6.01
N PRO A 203 -15.14 -8.79 -6.42
CA PRO A 203 -14.75 -10.18 -6.19
C PRO A 203 -13.35 -10.44 -6.72
N THR A 204 -12.47 -10.92 -5.86
CA THR A 204 -11.04 -11.07 -6.13
C THR A 204 -10.55 -12.42 -5.65
N VAL A 205 -9.69 -13.07 -6.42
CA VAL A 205 -9.07 -14.36 -6.09
C VAL A 205 -7.57 -14.26 -6.35
N LEU A 206 -6.76 -14.65 -5.36
CA LEU A 206 -5.32 -14.87 -5.55
C LEU A 206 -5.13 -16.22 -6.27
N LEU A 207 -4.43 -16.20 -7.40
CA LEU A 207 -4.01 -17.43 -8.06
C LEU A 207 -2.95 -18.16 -7.23
N SER A 208 -2.98 -19.48 -7.28
CA SER A 208 -2.10 -20.37 -6.52
C SER A 208 -0.90 -20.87 -7.32
N GLY A 209 -0.98 -20.86 -8.65
CA GLY A 209 0.08 -21.37 -9.53
C GLY A 209 1.21 -20.37 -9.79
N VAL A 210 1.02 -19.10 -9.45
CA VAL A 210 2.00 -18.02 -9.65
C VAL A 210 1.90 -16.98 -8.53
N ASP A 211 3.02 -16.34 -8.20
CA ASP A 211 3.08 -15.36 -7.12
C ASP A 211 2.36 -14.05 -7.51
N ALA A 212 1.61 -13.48 -6.56
CA ALA A 212 1.00 -12.14 -6.62
C ALA A 212 0.18 -11.83 -7.88
N ALA A 213 -0.52 -12.83 -8.44
CA ALA A 213 -1.46 -12.66 -9.53
C ALA A 213 -2.90 -12.73 -9.01
N TYR A 214 -3.64 -11.62 -9.15
CA TYR A 214 -4.98 -11.47 -8.62
C TYR A 214 -5.99 -11.40 -9.75
N TRP A 215 -6.87 -12.38 -9.82
CA TRP A 215 -8.04 -12.38 -10.69
C TRP A 215 -9.12 -11.50 -10.06
N CYS A 216 -9.75 -10.65 -10.86
CA CYS A 216 -10.81 -9.74 -10.42
C CYS A 216 -12.02 -9.86 -11.35
N GLU A 217 -13.21 -10.07 -10.79
CA GLU A 217 -14.47 -10.05 -11.53
C GLU A 217 -14.89 -8.62 -11.79
N THR A 218 -14.94 -8.18 -13.05
CA THR A 218 -15.42 -6.82 -13.37
C THR A 218 -16.59 -6.84 -14.35
N PRO A 219 -17.45 -5.80 -14.37
CA PRO A 219 -18.73 -5.86 -15.07
C PRO A 219 -18.66 -6.17 -16.57
N GLU A 220 -17.58 -5.75 -17.25
CA GLU A 220 -17.42 -5.96 -18.69
C GLU A 220 -16.50 -7.14 -18.98
N LYS A 221 -15.29 -7.14 -18.42
CA LYS A 221 -14.27 -8.17 -18.62
C LYS A 221 -13.57 -8.46 -17.30
N ASN A 222 -13.36 -9.73 -16.98
CA ASN A 222 -12.54 -10.06 -15.82
C ASN A 222 -11.11 -9.57 -16.08
N HIS A 223 -10.38 -9.28 -15.01
CA HIS A 223 -9.00 -8.87 -15.12
C HIS A 223 -8.08 -9.84 -14.38
N LEU A 224 -6.90 -10.10 -14.96
CA LEU A 224 -5.76 -10.55 -14.18
C LEU A 224 -4.86 -9.33 -13.92
N ARG A 225 -4.69 -8.96 -12.66
CA ARG A 225 -3.76 -7.91 -12.21
C ARG A 225 -2.59 -8.58 -11.52
N TRP A 226 -1.40 -8.48 -12.10
CA TRP A 226 -0.26 -9.27 -11.65
C TRP A 226 0.88 -8.35 -11.25
N VAL A 227 1.20 -8.30 -9.96
CA VAL A 227 2.35 -7.51 -9.47
C VAL A 227 3.62 -8.33 -9.72
N MET A 228 4.59 -7.75 -10.43
CA MET A 228 5.78 -8.49 -10.85
C MET A 228 7.06 -7.98 -10.18
N PRO A 229 7.98 -8.87 -9.73
CA PRO A 229 9.16 -8.54 -8.91
C PRO A 229 10.35 -8.04 -9.74
N TYR A 230 10.11 -7.50 -10.94
CA TYR A 230 11.15 -7.14 -11.89
C TYR A 230 11.30 -5.62 -11.97
N ALA A 231 12.52 -5.18 -12.30
CA ALA A 231 12.76 -3.78 -12.62
C ALA A 231 11.88 -3.37 -13.82
N GLU A 232 11.27 -2.19 -13.74
CA GLU A 232 10.30 -1.70 -14.72
C GLU A 232 10.82 -1.79 -16.16
N GLU A 233 12.03 -1.29 -16.42
CA GLU A 233 12.59 -1.26 -17.78
C GLU A 233 12.81 -2.68 -18.33
N GLN A 234 13.25 -3.62 -17.48
CA GLN A 234 13.48 -5.01 -17.85
C GLN A 234 12.15 -5.71 -18.17
N LEU A 235 11.12 -5.46 -17.36
CA LEU A 235 9.80 -6.02 -17.59
C LEU A 235 9.14 -5.45 -18.85
N LEU A 236 9.25 -4.14 -19.08
CA LEU A 236 8.74 -3.49 -20.29
C LEU A 236 9.39 -4.05 -21.55
N ASP A 237 10.71 -4.28 -21.52
CA ASP A 237 11.42 -4.88 -22.63
C ASP A 237 10.92 -6.30 -22.88
N ALA A 238 10.84 -7.16 -21.85
CA ALA A 238 10.36 -8.54 -21.99
C ALA A 238 8.91 -8.62 -22.50
N LEU A 239 8.01 -7.81 -21.96
CA LEU A 239 6.62 -7.72 -22.43
C LEU A 239 6.55 -7.21 -23.88
N ALA A 240 7.42 -6.28 -24.27
CA ALA A 240 7.48 -5.80 -25.64
C ALA A 240 7.94 -6.88 -26.62
N ARG A 241 8.88 -7.76 -26.23
CA ARG A 241 9.26 -8.94 -27.02
C ARG A 241 8.10 -9.88 -27.24
N LEU A 242 7.42 -10.26 -26.15
CA LEU A 242 6.26 -11.13 -26.21
C LEU A 242 5.14 -10.49 -27.05
N HIS A 243 4.92 -9.18 -26.93
CA HIS A 243 3.91 -8.49 -27.70
C HIS A 243 4.22 -8.46 -29.20
N ALA A 244 5.47 -8.17 -29.58
CA ALA A 244 5.91 -8.18 -30.97
C ALA A 244 5.82 -9.59 -31.59
N ALA A 245 6.06 -10.64 -30.81
CA ALA A 245 5.91 -12.03 -31.23
C ALA A 245 4.44 -12.52 -31.26
N GLY A 246 3.49 -11.76 -30.71
CA GLY A 246 2.09 -12.19 -30.57
C GLY A 246 1.79 -13.05 -29.34
N ASP A 247 2.77 -13.24 -28.45
CA ASP A 247 2.73 -14.16 -27.29
C ASP A 247 2.38 -13.47 -25.96
N SER A 248 2.01 -12.19 -26.00
CA SER A 248 1.65 -11.39 -24.81
C SER A 248 0.28 -11.70 -24.19
N SER A 249 -0.55 -12.53 -24.83
CA SER A 249 -1.85 -12.95 -24.28
C SER A 249 -1.69 -14.15 -23.32
N LEU A 250 -2.72 -14.38 -22.49
CA LEU A 250 -2.89 -15.56 -21.66
C LEU A 250 -3.74 -16.63 -22.37
N GLY A 251 -3.75 -16.64 -23.70
CA GLY A 251 -4.61 -17.54 -24.49
C GLY A 251 -5.79 -16.83 -25.17
N GLU A 252 -6.72 -17.63 -25.69
CA GLU A 252 -7.80 -17.14 -26.56
C GLU A 252 -8.69 -16.12 -25.84
N GLY A 253 -9.02 -15.03 -26.53
CA GLY A 253 -9.90 -13.98 -26.00
C GLY A 253 -9.28 -13.10 -24.92
N THR A 254 -8.03 -13.35 -24.52
CA THR A 254 -7.31 -12.55 -23.51
C THR A 254 -6.41 -11.50 -24.15
N ARG A 255 -6.16 -10.39 -23.46
CA ARG A 255 -5.32 -9.31 -24.00
C ARG A 255 -4.59 -8.54 -22.90
N LEU A 256 -3.28 -8.37 -23.04
CA LEU A 256 -2.52 -7.39 -22.25
C LEU A 256 -2.98 -5.97 -22.65
N VAL A 257 -3.70 -5.30 -21.74
CA VAL A 257 -4.32 -4.00 -22.04
C VAL A 257 -3.51 -2.81 -21.56
N GLY A 258 -2.72 -2.98 -20.52
CA GLY A 258 -1.91 -1.92 -19.94
C GLY A 258 -1.19 -2.39 -18.69
N SER A 259 -0.70 -1.44 -17.91
CA SER A 259 -0.10 -1.72 -16.62
C SER A 259 -0.28 -0.57 -15.64
N PHE A 260 -0.19 -0.87 -14.36
CA PHE A 260 -0.02 0.15 -13.33
C PHE A 260 1.46 0.27 -12.92
N ARG A 261 1.86 1.45 -12.43
CA ARG A 261 3.01 1.61 -11.53
C ARG A 261 2.47 1.79 -10.13
N ALA A 262 2.93 0.99 -9.18
CA ALA A 262 2.51 1.04 -7.80
C ALA A 262 3.69 0.70 -6.90
N HIS A 263 4.04 1.61 -5.98
CA HIS A 263 5.09 1.38 -4.97
C HIS A 263 6.40 0.82 -5.56
N GLY A 264 6.77 1.37 -6.72
CA GLY A 264 7.99 1.07 -7.47
C GLY A 264 8.03 -0.31 -8.13
N LEU A 265 6.89 -1.00 -8.20
CA LEU A 265 6.67 -2.19 -9.01
C LEU A 265 5.68 -1.90 -10.15
N MET A 266 5.72 -2.77 -11.16
CA MET A 266 4.74 -2.78 -12.24
C MET A 266 3.67 -3.82 -12.00
N VAL A 267 2.45 -3.48 -12.41
CA VAL A 267 1.29 -4.38 -12.38
C VAL A 267 0.71 -4.49 -13.79
N PRO A 268 1.22 -5.38 -14.66
CA PRO A 268 0.56 -5.68 -15.93
C PRO A 268 -0.88 -6.17 -15.72
N VAL A 269 -1.76 -5.78 -16.63
CA VAL A 269 -3.20 -6.09 -16.58
C VAL A 269 -3.65 -6.77 -17.86
N TRP A 270 -4.30 -7.93 -17.72
CA TRP A 270 -4.95 -8.62 -18.82
C TRP A 270 -6.47 -8.51 -18.73
N ASP A 271 -7.09 -8.14 -19.84
CA ASP A 271 -8.49 -8.42 -20.10
C ASP A 271 -8.67 -9.93 -20.28
N LEU A 272 -9.67 -10.48 -19.59
CA LEU A 272 -10.11 -11.86 -19.70
C LEU A 272 -11.58 -11.90 -20.15
N PRO A 273 -12.02 -12.96 -20.83
CA PRO A 273 -13.45 -13.21 -21.03
C PRO A 273 -14.21 -13.21 -19.70
N SER A 274 -15.41 -12.64 -19.63
CA SER A 274 -16.19 -12.54 -18.39
C SER A 274 -16.62 -13.92 -17.85
N ALA A 275 -16.70 -14.93 -18.72
CA ALA A 275 -16.95 -16.31 -18.34
C ALA A 275 -15.70 -17.03 -17.79
N MET A 276 -14.51 -16.44 -17.94
CA MET A 276 -13.25 -17.06 -17.51
C MET A 276 -13.04 -16.81 -16.01
N GLY A 277 -13.21 -17.87 -15.22
CA GLY A 277 -13.00 -17.84 -13.77
C GLY A 277 -11.53 -17.89 -13.37
N ALA A 278 -11.26 -17.71 -12.08
CA ALA A 278 -9.90 -17.72 -11.53
C ALA A 278 -9.18 -19.06 -11.76
N GLU A 279 -9.85 -20.20 -11.54
CA GLU A 279 -9.27 -21.53 -11.76
C GLU A 279 -8.85 -21.76 -13.23
N GLU A 280 -9.63 -21.26 -14.18
CA GLU A 280 -9.31 -21.34 -15.61
C GLU A 280 -8.12 -20.44 -15.99
N CYS A 281 -7.80 -19.44 -15.17
CA CYS A 281 -6.67 -18.53 -15.34
C CYS A 281 -5.34 -19.13 -14.86
N GLU A 282 -5.36 -20.14 -13.98
CA GLU A 282 -4.15 -20.74 -13.39
C GLU A 282 -3.17 -21.28 -14.44
N LYS A 283 -3.63 -22.19 -15.30
CA LYS A 283 -2.75 -22.82 -16.31
C LYS A 283 -2.21 -21.79 -17.32
N PRO A 284 -3.01 -20.88 -17.88
CA PRO A 284 -2.49 -19.89 -18.80
C PRO A 284 -1.55 -18.86 -18.14
N ALA A 285 -1.79 -18.48 -16.88
CA ALA A 285 -0.88 -17.61 -16.13
C ALA A 285 0.48 -18.28 -15.92
N ALA A 286 0.50 -19.55 -15.50
CA ALA A 286 1.74 -20.32 -15.37
C ALA A 286 2.50 -20.44 -16.72
N ALA A 287 1.80 -20.78 -17.80
CA ALA A 287 2.41 -20.85 -19.13
C ALA A 287 2.96 -19.49 -19.61
N PHE A 288 2.30 -18.39 -19.24
CA PHE A 288 2.81 -17.04 -19.51
C PHE A 288 4.06 -16.73 -18.67
N ALA A 289 4.11 -17.14 -17.40
CA ALA A 289 5.28 -16.97 -16.54
C ALA A 289 6.54 -17.60 -17.16
N GLU A 290 6.41 -18.79 -17.75
CA GLU A 290 7.51 -19.49 -18.44
C GLU A 290 8.02 -18.69 -19.66
N ARG A 291 7.09 -18.18 -20.49
CA ARG A 291 7.43 -17.33 -21.65
C ARG A 291 8.08 -16.03 -21.20
N LEU A 292 7.55 -15.40 -20.15
CA LEU A 292 8.10 -14.17 -19.59
C LEU A 292 9.50 -14.38 -19.05
N THR A 293 9.75 -15.48 -18.32
CA THR A 293 11.07 -15.84 -17.81
C THR A 293 12.08 -15.96 -18.96
N THR A 294 11.67 -16.59 -20.06
CA THR A 294 12.52 -16.69 -21.27
C THR A 294 12.80 -15.31 -21.87
N ALA A 295 11.80 -14.45 -21.98
CA ALA A 295 11.96 -13.10 -22.52
C ALA A 295 12.83 -12.18 -21.63
N LEU A 296 12.72 -12.31 -20.30
CA LEU A 296 13.49 -11.57 -19.29
C LEU A 296 14.98 -11.93 -19.30
N ALA A 297 15.32 -13.15 -19.72
CA ALA A 297 16.70 -13.62 -19.82
C ALA A 297 17.47 -13.05 -21.03
N SER A 298 16.78 -12.40 -21.97
CA SER A 298 17.39 -11.84 -23.17
C SER A 298 17.92 -10.41 -22.94
N ASP A 299 19.22 -10.23 -23.15
CA ASP A 299 19.92 -8.93 -23.11
C ASP A 299 20.08 -8.27 -24.50
N ALA A 300 19.58 -8.92 -25.55
CA ALA A 300 19.70 -8.42 -26.91
C ALA A 300 19.02 -7.04 -27.05
N PRO A 301 19.55 -6.10 -27.86
CA PRO A 301 18.85 -4.85 -28.11
C PRO A 301 17.47 -5.06 -28.74
N LEU A 302 16.48 -4.25 -28.33
CA LEU A 302 15.14 -4.34 -28.92
C LEU A 302 15.15 -3.99 -30.43
N THR A 303 14.48 -4.81 -31.21
CA THR A 303 14.20 -4.58 -32.63
C THR A 303 13.29 -3.36 -32.82
N ALA A 304 13.10 -2.94 -34.08
CA ALA A 304 12.21 -1.81 -34.38
C ALA A 304 10.75 -2.08 -33.99
N GLU A 305 10.29 -3.32 -34.15
CA GLU A 305 8.93 -3.74 -33.80
C GLU A 305 8.75 -3.82 -32.29
N GLU A 306 9.71 -4.40 -31.57
CA GLU A 306 9.72 -4.46 -30.12
C GLU A 306 9.78 -3.05 -29.49
N ARG A 307 10.59 -2.14 -30.03
CA ARG A 307 10.60 -0.73 -29.58
C ARG A 307 9.26 -0.04 -29.77
N ARG A 308 8.56 -0.31 -30.87
CA ARG A 308 7.20 0.20 -31.11
C ARG A 308 6.20 -0.39 -30.11
N ALA A 309 6.27 -1.70 -29.86
CA ALA A 309 5.45 -2.39 -28.87
C ALA A 309 5.65 -1.81 -27.47
N ARG A 310 6.91 -1.62 -27.07
CA ARG A 310 7.30 -0.99 -25.80
C ARG A 310 6.69 0.40 -25.64
N GLY A 311 6.84 1.27 -26.64
CA GLY A 311 6.23 2.61 -26.60
C GLY A 311 4.71 2.57 -26.46
N GLY A 312 4.05 1.59 -27.09
CA GLY A 312 2.61 1.35 -26.91
C GLY A 312 2.23 0.89 -25.51
N LEU A 313 3.04 0.06 -24.86
CA LEU A 313 2.83 -0.38 -23.47
C LEU A 313 3.04 0.77 -22.48
N THR A 314 4.12 1.54 -22.64
CA THR A 314 4.39 2.72 -21.80
C THR A 314 3.28 3.77 -21.88
N ASN A 315 2.70 3.99 -23.08
CA ASN A 315 1.57 4.92 -23.25
C ASN A 315 0.27 4.46 -22.57
N ARG A 316 0.16 3.17 -22.23
CA ARG A 316 -0.99 2.57 -21.53
C ARG A 316 -0.67 2.26 -20.07
N GLN A 317 0.32 2.94 -19.51
CA GLN A 317 0.74 2.78 -18.13
C GLN A 317 0.21 3.92 -17.26
N VAL A 318 -0.40 3.58 -16.13
CA VAL A 318 -0.99 4.54 -15.18
C VAL A 318 -0.29 4.40 -13.84
N THR A 319 0.06 5.51 -13.20
CA THR A 319 0.64 5.47 -11.83
C THR A 319 -0.47 5.52 -10.80
N LEU A 320 -0.47 4.56 -9.88
CA LEU A 320 -1.29 4.57 -8.66
C LEU A 320 -0.51 5.31 -7.57
N SER A 321 -1.21 6.13 -6.78
CA SER A 321 -0.63 7.06 -5.81
C SER A 321 -1.11 6.77 -4.40
#